data_AF-A0A1U9KU65-F1
#
_entry.id   AF-A0A1U9KU65-F1
#
_cell.length_a   1.000
_cell.length_b   1.000
_cell.length_c   1.000
_cell.angle_alpha   90.00
_cell.angle_beta   90.00
_cell.angle_gamma   90.00
#
_symmetry.space_group_name_H-M   'P 1'
#
loop_
_entity.id
_entity.type
_entity.pdbx_description
1 polymer ?
#
loop_
_entity_poly.entity_id
_entity_poly.type
_entity_poly.pdbx_seq_one_letter_code
_entity_poly.pdbx_strand_id
1 'polypeptide(L)'
;MFRQAGDALRVLGTVQVLRDAGDIGDDEVTAADRWNREYVFATLGVVDRPIQVRDDSVRGDVHTWMLSRGKCAARVSEIRETLGLGAHVRLEMMLGREMSFSAMARHLYPDLSEARARMKVSAQCAFLLEQLAYFYRNAQKKRKT
;
A
#
# COMPACT_ATOMS: atom_id res chain seq x y z
N MET A 1 -0.14 7.56 -19.44
CA MET A 1 -1.55 7.42 -19.89
C MET A 1 -2.38 7.08 -18.67
N PHE A 2 -3.06 8.05 -18.07
CA PHE A 2 -3.92 7.82 -16.90
C PHE A 2 -5.26 7.31 -17.41
N ARG A 3 -5.57 6.03 -17.14
CA ARG A 3 -6.84 5.42 -17.48
C ARG A 3 -7.82 5.71 -16.33
N GLN A 4 -8.78 6.60 -16.57
CA GLN A 4 -9.96 6.73 -15.71
C GLN A 4 -10.79 5.45 -15.88
N ALA A 5 -10.83 4.62 -14.85
CA ALA A 5 -11.82 3.55 -14.72
C ALA A 5 -12.80 3.98 -13.63
N GLY A 6 -14.07 4.10 -14.00
CA GLY A 6 -15.15 4.42 -13.06
C GLY A 6 -15.23 3.35 -11.96
N ASP A 7 -15.31 3.83 -10.72
CA ASP A 7 -15.66 3.20 -9.44
C ASP A 7 -15.13 1.79 -9.04
N ALA A 8 -14.47 1.06 -9.92
CA ALA A 8 -13.77 -0.17 -9.59
C ALA A 8 -12.50 0.16 -8.81
N LEU A 9 -12.19 -0.63 -7.77
CA LEU A 9 -10.89 -0.59 -7.08
C LEU A 9 -9.78 -0.45 -8.13
N ARG A 10 -9.03 0.67 -8.11
CA ARG A 10 -7.83 0.79 -8.92
C ARG A 10 -6.76 -0.10 -8.30
N VAL A 11 -6.79 -1.38 -8.65
CA VAL A 11 -5.70 -2.30 -8.33
C VAL A 11 -4.48 -1.78 -9.08
N LEU A 12 -3.45 -1.42 -8.33
CA LEU A 12 -2.20 -0.92 -8.86
C LEU A 12 -1.59 -1.94 -9.82
N GLY A 13 -0.99 -1.48 -10.92
CA GLY A 13 -0.60 -2.36 -12.03
C GLY A 13 0.31 -3.52 -11.61
N THR A 14 1.25 -3.28 -10.69
CA THR A 14 2.14 -4.33 -10.14
C THR A 14 1.43 -5.30 -9.20
N VAL A 15 0.45 -4.84 -8.41
CA VAL A 15 -0.37 -5.70 -7.55
C VAL A 15 -1.25 -6.59 -8.40
N GLN A 16 -1.86 -6.06 -9.46
CA GLN A 16 -2.67 -6.85 -10.38
C GLN A 16 -1.84 -7.93 -11.08
N VAL A 17 -0.61 -7.59 -11.52
CA VAL A 17 0.31 -8.57 -12.12
C VAL A 17 0.61 -9.73 -11.17
N LEU A 18 0.86 -9.45 -9.87
CA LEU A 18 1.10 -10.51 -8.89
C LEU A 18 -0.14 -11.36 -8.63
N ARG A 19 -1.32 -10.72 -8.58
CA ARG A 19 -2.60 -11.42 -8.42
C ARG A 19 -2.88 -12.35 -9.60
N ASP A 20 -2.71 -11.85 -10.82
CA ASP A 20 -2.95 -12.61 -12.06
C ASP A 20 -1.96 -13.79 -12.19
N ALA A 21 -0.75 -13.65 -11.65
CA ALA A 21 0.24 -14.71 -11.57
C ALA A 21 -0.05 -15.75 -10.47
N GLY A 22 -0.99 -15.47 -9.56
CA GLY A 22 -1.27 -16.32 -8.39
C GLY A 22 -0.27 -16.18 -7.25
N ASP A 23 0.63 -15.18 -7.30
CA ASP A 23 1.63 -14.92 -6.26
C ASP A 23 1.01 -14.32 -4.99
N ILE A 24 -0.19 -13.72 -5.09
CA ILE A 24 -0.94 -13.11 -3.99
C ILE A 24 -2.45 -13.32 -4.16
N GLY A 25 -3.22 -13.21 -3.07
CA GLY A 25 -4.68 -13.33 -3.04
C GLY A 25 -5.41 -12.01 -2.72
N ASP A 26 -6.72 -12.12 -2.43
CA ASP A 26 -7.59 -10.96 -2.17
C ASP A 26 -7.24 -10.21 -0.88
N ASP A 27 -6.72 -10.92 0.13
CA ASP A 27 -6.26 -10.33 1.39
C ASP A 27 -5.11 -9.36 1.15
N GLU A 28 -4.13 -9.75 0.34
CA GLU A 28 -2.97 -8.95 -0.05
C GLU A 28 -3.37 -7.75 -0.90
N VAL A 29 -4.30 -7.93 -1.84
CA VAL A 29 -4.84 -6.84 -2.67
C VAL A 29 -5.56 -5.81 -1.80
N THR A 30 -6.37 -6.27 -0.85
CA THR A 30 -7.09 -5.40 0.10
C THR A 30 -6.12 -4.65 1.01
N ALA A 31 -5.07 -5.33 1.49
CA ALA A 31 -4.03 -4.73 2.30
C ALA A 31 -3.24 -3.66 1.52
N ALA A 32 -2.93 -3.92 0.25
CA ALA A 32 -2.25 -2.97 -0.63
C ALA A 32 -3.08 -1.70 -0.88
N ASP A 33 -4.38 -1.83 -1.21
CA ASP A 33 -5.29 -0.70 -1.39
C ASP A 33 -5.41 0.12 -0.11
N ARG A 34 -5.58 -0.53 1.04
CA ARG A 34 -5.65 0.14 2.33
C ARG A 34 -4.36 0.92 2.63
N TRP A 35 -3.20 0.30 2.46
CA TRP A 35 -1.93 0.95 2.72
C TRP A 35 -1.71 2.16 1.81
N ASN A 36 -2.01 2.03 0.52
CA ASN A 36 -1.92 3.15 -0.42
C ASN A 36 -2.80 4.33 0.02
N ARG A 37 -4.06 4.09 0.39
CA ARG A 37 -4.97 5.15 0.88
C ARG A 37 -4.46 5.79 2.17
N GLU A 38 -4.01 4.99 3.13
CA GLU A 38 -3.46 5.49 4.40
C GLU A 38 -2.18 6.32 4.16
N TYR A 39 -1.30 5.86 3.27
CA TYR A 39 -0.04 6.54 2.92
C TYR A 39 -0.26 7.86 2.16
N VAL A 40 -1.12 7.85 1.14
CA VAL A 40 -1.48 9.05 0.37
C VAL A 40 -2.15 10.08 1.28
N PHE A 41 -3.08 9.65 2.14
CA PHE A 41 -3.75 10.54 3.07
C PHE A 41 -2.79 11.16 4.09
N ALA A 42 -1.89 10.35 4.67
CA ALA A 42 -0.88 10.82 5.60
C ALA A 42 0.08 11.85 4.96
N THR A 43 0.52 11.57 3.73
CA THR A 43 1.56 12.34 3.03
C THR A 43 1.00 13.61 2.38
N LEU A 44 -0.02 13.48 1.54
CA LEU A 44 -0.54 14.58 0.73
C LEU A 44 -1.67 15.34 1.42
N GLY A 45 -2.32 14.73 2.43
CA GLY A 45 -3.49 15.34 3.05
C GLY A 45 -4.64 15.50 2.04
N VAL A 46 -4.75 14.62 1.06
CA VAL A 46 -5.90 14.54 0.14
C VAL A 46 -6.12 13.05 -0.12
N VAL A 47 -7.38 12.63 -0.21
CA VAL A 47 -7.73 11.28 -0.68
C VAL A 47 -8.73 11.46 -1.81
N ASP A 48 -8.41 10.94 -3.00
CA ASP A 48 -9.35 10.96 -4.15
C ASP A 48 -10.62 10.12 -3.89
N ARG A 49 -10.64 9.33 -2.81
CA ARG A 49 -11.79 8.54 -2.35
C ARG A 49 -11.98 8.72 -0.84
N PRO A 50 -13.21 8.87 -0.31
CA PRO A 50 -13.40 8.84 1.13
C PRO A 50 -12.88 7.52 1.70
N ILE A 51 -11.97 7.60 2.66
CA ILE A 51 -11.79 6.51 3.63
C ILE A 51 -13.19 6.29 4.21
N GLN A 52 -13.64 5.04 4.39
CA GLN A 52 -14.84 4.77 5.20
C GLN A 52 -14.56 5.18 6.66
N VAL A 53 -14.54 6.49 6.88
CA VAL A 53 -14.94 7.10 8.13
C VAL A 53 -16.39 6.72 8.26
N ARG A 54 -16.77 6.17 9.41
CA ARG A 54 -18.18 5.81 9.67
C ARG A 54 -19.06 7.01 9.30
N ASP A 55 -20.20 6.71 8.71
CA ASP A 55 -21.14 7.64 8.07
C ASP A 55 -21.93 8.47 9.09
N ASP A 56 -21.25 8.91 10.15
CA ASP A 56 -21.77 9.75 11.23
C ASP A 56 -21.03 11.10 11.32
N SER A 57 -20.06 11.39 10.43
CA SER A 57 -19.34 12.66 10.46
C SER A 57 -19.91 13.68 9.48
N VAL A 58 -20.62 14.66 10.05
CA VAL A 58 -20.84 16.01 9.54
C VAL A 58 -19.70 16.46 8.60
N ARG A 59 -20.09 16.99 7.45
CA ARG A 59 -19.21 17.72 6.54
C ARG A 59 -18.47 18.82 7.33
N GLY A 60 -17.20 18.58 7.65
CA GLY A 60 -16.24 19.64 8.02
C GLY A 60 -16.09 19.98 9.51
N ASP A 61 -15.34 19.15 10.24
CA ASP A 61 -14.43 19.69 11.25
C ASP A 61 -12.99 19.34 10.85
N VAL A 62 -12.19 20.37 10.55
CA VAL A 62 -10.77 20.26 10.22
C VAL A 62 -10.02 19.44 11.28
N HIS A 63 -10.42 19.51 12.54
CA HIS A 63 -9.81 18.73 13.62
C HIS A 63 -10.07 17.23 13.48
N THR A 64 -11.30 16.82 13.11
CA THR A 64 -11.64 15.41 12.85
C THR A 64 -10.83 14.87 11.66
N TRP A 65 -10.66 15.71 10.65
CA TRP A 65 -9.87 15.39 9.48
C TRP A 65 -8.37 15.24 9.80
N MET A 66 -7.79 16.19 10.55
CA MET A 66 -6.41 16.13 11.02
C MET A 66 -6.15 14.94 11.94
N LEU A 67 -7.09 14.62 12.83
CA LEU A 67 -6.99 13.45 13.70
C LEU A 67 -6.98 12.15 12.89
N SER A 68 -7.82 12.05 11.85
CA SER A 68 -7.87 10.89 10.96
C SER A 68 -6.56 10.74 10.17
N ARG A 69 -6.00 11.85 9.70
CA ARG A 69 -4.69 11.88 9.04
C ARG A 69 -3.58 11.42 9.99
N GLY A 70 -3.59 11.90 11.23
CA GLY A 70 -2.65 11.49 12.27
C GLY A 70 -2.71 9.99 12.56
N LYS A 71 -3.91 9.40 12.61
CA LYS A 71 -4.09 7.94 12.76
C LYS A 71 -3.49 7.15 11.60
N CYS A 72 -3.61 7.66 10.37
CA CYS A 72 -3.01 7.02 9.20
C CYS A 72 -1.49 7.13 9.22
N ALA A 73 -0.95 8.31 9.55
CA ALA A 73 0.50 8.51 9.70
C ALA A 73 1.09 7.61 10.79
N ALA A 74 0.43 7.50 11.94
CA ALA A 74 0.84 6.60 13.02
C ALA A 74 0.86 5.13 12.56
N ARG A 75 -0.14 4.68 11.80
CA ARG A 75 -0.19 3.31 11.28
C ARG A 75 0.89 3.03 10.23
N VAL A 76 1.15 3.97 9.34
CA VAL A 76 2.26 3.86 8.38
C VAL A 76 3.60 3.77 9.12
N SER A 77 3.78 4.53 10.21
CA SER A 77 4.97 4.43 11.08
C SER A 77 5.07 3.07 11.75
N GLU A 78 3.97 2.57 12.33
CA GLU A 78 3.92 1.25 12.98
C GLU A 78 4.30 0.12 12.00
N ILE A 79 3.78 0.19 10.76
CA ILE A 79 4.14 -0.77 9.69
C ILE A 79 5.62 -0.66 9.35
N ARG A 80 6.17 0.57 9.24
CA ARG A 80 7.60 0.80 8.98
C ARG A 80 8.47 0.26 10.12
N GLU A 81 8.06 0.45 11.37
CA GLU A 81 8.78 -0.05 12.55
C GLU A 81 8.73 -1.59 12.63
N THR A 82 7.58 -2.18 12.26
CA THR A 82 7.39 -3.64 12.30
C THR A 82 8.09 -4.37 11.16
N LEU A 83 7.97 -3.87 9.92
CA LEU A 83 8.48 -4.53 8.71
C LEU A 83 9.86 -4.02 8.28
N GLY A 84 10.31 -2.91 8.86
CA GLY A 84 11.60 -2.27 8.58
C GLY A 84 11.59 -1.29 7.41
N LEU A 85 12.67 -0.50 7.32
CA LEU A 85 12.84 0.54 6.30
C LEU A 85 12.82 -0.01 4.87
N GLY A 86 13.45 -1.16 4.64
CA GLY A 86 13.51 -1.78 3.31
C GLY A 86 12.15 -2.22 2.78
N ALA A 87 11.23 -2.59 3.67
CA ALA A 87 9.84 -2.88 3.36
C ALA A 87 9.09 -1.59 3.02
N HIS A 88 9.23 -0.55 3.86
CA HIS A 88 8.60 0.75 3.62
C HIS A 88 8.96 1.33 2.25
N VAL A 89 10.26 1.33 1.89
CA VAL A 89 10.74 1.82 0.59
C VAL A 89 10.12 1.04 -0.58
N ARG A 90 9.98 -0.28 -0.46
CA ARG A 90 9.35 -1.11 -1.50
C ARG A 90 7.85 -0.86 -1.61
N LEU A 91 7.14 -0.70 -0.48
CA LEU A 91 5.73 -0.32 -0.48
C LEU A 91 5.53 1.06 -1.10
N GLU A 92 6.38 2.03 -0.81
CA GLU A 92 6.31 3.35 -1.43
C GLU A 92 6.56 3.28 -2.94
N MET A 93 7.64 2.60 -3.37
CA MET A 93 7.91 2.43 -4.80
C MET A 93 6.76 1.75 -5.53
N MET A 94 6.27 0.63 -5.00
CA MET A 94 5.23 -0.19 -5.62
C MET A 94 3.85 0.46 -5.56
N LEU A 95 3.47 0.99 -4.39
CA LEU A 95 2.11 1.42 -4.09
C LEU A 95 1.95 2.93 -4.08
N GLY A 96 2.90 3.67 -3.53
CA GLY A 96 2.84 5.15 -3.50
C GLY A 96 3.18 5.78 -4.86
N ARG A 97 4.19 5.24 -5.54
CA ARG A 97 4.73 5.76 -6.81
C ARG A 97 4.33 4.93 -8.03
N GLU A 98 3.57 3.86 -7.85
CA GLU A 98 3.09 2.94 -8.89
C GLU A 98 4.21 2.42 -9.84
N MET A 99 5.43 2.23 -9.32
CA MET A 99 6.57 1.81 -10.13
C MET A 99 6.40 0.37 -10.63
N SER A 100 6.79 0.10 -11.88
CA SER A 100 6.90 -1.26 -12.40
C SER A 100 8.06 -2.02 -11.75
N PHE A 101 8.02 -3.36 -11.77
CA PHE A 101 9.12 -4.18 -11.23
C PHE A 101 10.47 -3.89 -11.91
N SER A 102 10.49 -3.64 -13.23
CA SER A 102 11.72 -3.20 -13.93
C SER A 102 12.21 -1.83 -13.46
N ALA A 103 11.30 -0.89 -13.16
CA ALA A 103 11.70 0.41 -12.62
C ALA A 103 12.25 0.29 -11.21
N MET A 104 11.59 -0.47 -10.33
CA MET A 104 12.08 -0.78 -8.99
C MET A 104 13.44 -1.50 -9.02
N ALA A 105 13.60 -2.48 -9.91
CA ALA A 105 14.83 -3.24 -10.09
C ALA A 105 16.03 -2.33 -10.40
N ARG A 106 15.86 -1.33 -11.26
CA ARG A 106 16.92 -0.35 -11.58
C ARG A 106 17.38 0.45 -10.36
N HIS A 107 16.51 0.69 -9.38
CA HIS A 107 16.88 1.39 -8.15
C HIS A 107 17.46 0.47 -7.08
N LEU A 108 16.95 -0.77 -6.97
CA LEU A 108 17.31 -1.67 -5.88
C LEU A 108 18.50 -2.58 -6.19
N TYR A 109 18.72 -2.89 -7.47
CA TYR A 109 19.70 -3.86 -7.93
C TYR A 109 20.37 -3.39 -9.22
N PRO A 110 21.06 -2.22 -9.21
CA PRO A 110 21.63 -1.62 -10.42
C PRO A 110 22.67 -2.52 -11.11
N ASP A 111 23.37 -3.36 -10.35
CA ASP A 111 24.47 -4.21 -10.85
C ASP A 111 24.00 -5.60 -11.30
N LEU A 112 22.71 -5.93 -11.14
CA LEU A 112 22.15 -7.20 -11.59
C LEU A 112 21.56 -7.09 -12.99
N SER A 113 21.57 -8.19 -13.74
CA SER A 113 20.84 -8.24 -15.01
C SER A 113 19.35 -7.98 -14.80
N GLU A 114 18.72 -7.28 -15.74
CA GLU A 114 17.33 -6.81 -15.59
C GLU A 114 16.37 -7.96 -15.25
N ALA A 115 16.49 -9.10 -15.94
CA ALA A 115 15.64 -10.27 -15.70
C ALA A 115 15.77 -10.79 -14.26
N ARG A 116 17.01 -10.94 -13.75
CA ARG A 116 17.26 -11.41 -12.37
C ARG A 116 16.79 -10.40 -11.34
N ALA A 117 17.06 -9.12 -11.58
CA ALA A 117 16.67 -8.04 -10.69
C ALA A 117 15.14 -7.92 -10.59
N ARG A 118 14.44 -7.96 -11.74
CA ARG A 118 12.97 -7.92 -11.81
C ARG A 118 12.34 -9.09 -11.07
N MET A 119 12.81 -10.32 -11.30
CA MET A 119 12.33 -11.52 -10.60
C MET A 119 12.52 -11.41 -9.09
N LYS A 120 13.67 -10.89 -8.65
CA LYS A 120 13.96 -10.70 -7.23
C LYS A 120 13.03 -9.67 -6.59
N VAL A 121 12.75 -8.58 -7.31
CA VAL A 121 11.79 -7.56 -6.86
C VAL A 121 10.37 -8.12 -6.79
N SER A 122 9.88 -8.81 -7.82
CA SER A 122 8.50 -9.32 -7.82
C SER A 122 8.26 -10.32 -6.67
N ALA A 123 9.19 -11.23 -6.43
CA ALA A 123 9.12 -12.17 -5.31
C ALA A 123 9.14 -11.46 -3.95
N GLN A 124 9.98 -10.44 -3.78
CA GLN A 124 10.01 -9.63 -2.55
C GLN A 124 8.72 -8.83 -2.35
N CYS A 125 8.13 -8.31 -3.42
CA CYS A 125 6.87 -7.60 -3.38
C CYS A 125 5.71 -8.52 -2.98
N ALA A 126 5.62 -9.73 -3.55
CA ALA A 126 4.61 -10.72 -3.18
C ALA A 126 4.71 -11.07 -1.68
N PHE A 127 5.90 -11.46 -1.23
CA PHE A 127 6.15 -11.76 0.19
C PHE A 127 5.81 -10.57 1.10
N LEU A 128 6.18 -9.36 0.70
CA LEU A 128 5.90 -8.15 1.48
C LEU A 128 4.39 -7.87 1.58
N LEU A 129 3.62 -8.12 0.53
CA LEU A 129 2.17 -7.96 0.55
C LEU A 129 1.50 -8.98 1.49
N GLU A 130 2.00 -10.22 1.55
CA GLU A 130 1.56 -11.22 2.53
C GLU A 130 1.82 -10.74 3.98
N GLN A 131 3.03 -10.21 4.24
CA GLN A 131 3.36 -9.65 5.56
C GLN A 131 2.47 -8.45 5.93
N LEU A 132 2.16 -7.61 4.95
CA LEU A 132 1.26 -6.46 5.13
C LEU A 132 -0.17 -6.92 5.46
N ALA A 133 -0.69 -7.92 4.75
CA ALA A 133 -2.00 -8.51 5.03
C ALA A 133 -2.03 -9.11 6.45
N TYR A 134 -1.00 -9.85 6.83
CA TYR A 134 -0.84 -10.38 8.19
C TYR A 134 -0.84 -9.28 9.25
N PHE A 135 -0.10 -8.19 9.03
CA PHE A 135 -0.09 -7.03 9.93
C PHE A 135 -1.50 -6.48 10.15
N TYR A 136 -2.25 -6.21 9.08
CA TYR A 136 -3.60 -5.66 9.20
C TYR A 136 -4.59 -6.61 9.87
N ARG A 137 -4.50 -7.93 9.59
CA ARG A 137 -5.32 -8.94 10.28
C ARG A 137 -5.05 -8.94 11.79
N ASN A 138 -3.78 -8.85 12.20
CA ASN A 138 -3.43 -8.82 13.61
C ASN A 138 -3.82 -7.51 14.31
N ALA A 139 -3.66 -6.37 13.63
CA ALA A 139 -4.12 -5.08 14.14
C ALA A 139 -5.65 -5.07 14.34
N GLN A 140 -6.42 -5.77 13.50
CA GLN A 140 -7.86 -5.92 13.69
C GLN A 140 -8.21 -6.81 14.89
N LYS A 141 -7.49 -7.91 15.10
CA LYS A 141 -7.68 -8.80 16.26
C LYS A 141 -7.46 -8.06 17.59
N LYS A 142 -6.36 -7.29 17.69
CA LYS A 142 -6.04 -6.47 18.87
C LYS A 142 -7.10 -5.43 19.23
N ARG A 143 -7.96 -5.02 18.28
CA ARG A 143 -9.03 -4.03 18.51
C ARG A 143 -10.36 -4.64 18.95
N LYS A 144 -10.51 -5.97 18.83
CA LYS A 144 -11.73 -6.72 19.22
C LYS A 144 -11.61 -7.35 20.62
N THR A 145 -10.40 -7.42 21.15
CA THR A 145 -10.10 -7.82 22.53
C THR A 145 -10.06 -6.57 23.40
#